data_AF-A0AAQ0B500-F1
#
_entry.id   AF-A0AAQ0B500-F1
#
_cell.length_a   1.000
_cell.length_b   1.000
_cell.length_c   1.000
_cell.angle_alpha   90.00
_cell.angle_beta   90.00
_cell.angle_gamma   90.00
#
_symmetry.space_group_name_H-M   'P 1'
#
loop_
_entity.id
_entity.type
_entity.pdbx_description
1 polymer ?
#
loop_
_entity_poly.entity_id
_entity_poly.type
_entity_poly.pdbx_seq_one_letter_code
_entity_poly.pdbx_strand_id
1 'polypeptide(L)'
;MYTKLQKIWKDAAENLNLEVEIPFSIILADNLKINVSVLLKNFGAKNGMLIITNYEDIEPYLEKIYEAGYGFSTLSEPSENEQYLRKDFIELLSDWGWTGDVNLKPEWL
;
A
#
# COMPACT_ATOMS: atom_id res chain seq x y z
N MET A 1 9.10 -7.42 14.48
CA MET A 1 9.10 -8.57 13.54
C MET A 1 8.06 -8.25 12.48
N TYR A 2 8.39 -8.36 11.20
CA TYR A 2 7.43 -8.09 10.11
C TYR A 2 6.50 -9.29 9.88
N THR A 3 5.25 -9.02 9.51
CA THR A 3 4.32 -10.04 8.97
C THR A 3 4.82 -10.55 7.61
N LYS A 4 4.22 -11.60 7.07
CA LYS A 4 4.62 -12.13 5.77
C LYS A 4 4.22 -11.16 4.64
N LEU A 5 3.05 -10.55 4.72
CA LEU A 5 2.61 -9.49 3.81
C LEU A 5 3.64 -8.36 3.75
N GLN A 6 4.09 -7.89 4.92
CA GLN A 6 5.10 -6.84 5.03
C GLN A 6 6.45 -7.23 4.41
N LYS A 7 6.86 -8.49 4.55
CA LYS A 7 8.08 -9.00 3.91
C LYS A 7 7.95 -9.05 2.39
N ILE A 8 6.83 -9.55 1.87
CA ILE A 8 6.57 -9.60 0.42
C ILE A 8 6.57 -8.19 -0.18
N TRP A 9 5.96 -7.20 0.48
CA TRP A 9 5.99 -5.81 0.02
C TRP A 9 7.38 -5.16 0.11
N LYS A 10 8.20 -5.58 1.08
CA LYS A 10 9.60 -5.17 1.14
C LYS A 10 10.40 -5.74 -0.04
N ASP A 11 10.21 -7.01 -0.37
CA ASP A 11 10.86 -7.66 -1.52
C ASP A 11 10.41 -7.03 -2.85
N ALA A 12 9.11 -6.72 -2.98
CA ALA A 12 8.57 -6.00 -4.13
C ALA A 12 9.17 -4.59 -4.26
N ALA A 13 9.30 -3.86 -3.15
CA ALA A 13 9.90 -2.53 -3.14
C ALA A 13 11.37 -2.55 -3.57
N GLU A 14 12.15 -3.53 -3.11
CA GLU A 14 13.54 -3.70 -3.53
C GLU A 14 13.64 -4.10 -5.02
N ASN A 15 12.75 -4.97 -5.51
CA ASN A 15 12.82 -5.48 -6.88
C ASN A 15 12.27 -4.53 -7.95
N LEU A 16 11.24 -3.74 -7.61
CA LEU A 16 10.56 -2.82 -8.53
C LEU A 16 10.91 -1.34 -8.26
N ASN A 17 11.79 -1.07 -7.28
CA ASN A 17 12.17 0.26 -6.83
C ASN A 17 10.94 1.10 -6.38
N LEU A 18 10.07 0.48 -5.57
CA LEU A 18 8.88 1.13 -5.03
C LEU A 18 9.21 1.88 -3.74
N GLU A 19 8.54 3.00 -3.52
CA GLU A 19 8.61 3.73 -2.26
C GLU A 19 7.51 3.20 -1.31
N VAL A 20 7.93 2.49 -0.27
CA VAL A 20 7.02 1.91 0.74
C VAL A 20 7.44 2.28 2.16
N GLU A 21 6.46 2.40 3.06
CA GLU A 21 6.70 2.53 4.50
C GLU A 21 6.09 1.33 5.24
N ILE A 22 6.92 0.61 6.02
CA ILE A 22 6.59 -0.67 6.65
C ILE A 22 7.20 -0.81 8.05
N PRO A 23 6.40 -0.96 9.13
CA PRO A 23 4.96 -0.68 9.19
C PRO A 23 4.69 0.82 9.03
N PHE A 24 3.43 1.20 8.79
CA PHE A 24 3.03 2.60 8.72
C PHE A 24 1.87 2.91 9.66
N SER A 25 1.83 4.13 10.17
CA SER A 25 0.68 4.65 10.90
C SER A 25 0.27 5.98 10.30
N ILE A 26 -0.97 6.08 9.86
CA ILE A 26 -1.55 7.34 9.43
C ILE A 26 -2.08 8.08 10.67
N ILE A 27 -1.86 9.39 10.71
CA ILE A 27 -2.48 10.30 11.68
C ILE A 27 -3.50 11.12 10.90
N LEU A 28 -4.77 10.87 11.17
CA LEU A 28 -5.91 11.57 10.57
C LEU A 28 -6.25 12.84 11.37
N ALA A 29 -7.23 13.61 10.87
CA ALA A 29 -7.85 14.68 11.63
C ALA A 29 -8.29 14.19 13.02
N ASP A 30 -8.20 15.08 14.01
CA ASP A 30 -8.47 14.81 15.44
C ASP A 30 -7.43 13.91 16.15
N ASN A 31 -6.20 13.83 15.62
CA ASN A 31 -5.12 13.01 16.17
C ASN A 31 -5.43 11.49 16.21
N LEU A 32 -6.42 11.05 15.43
CA LEU A 32 -6.74 9.63 15.31
C LEU A 32 -5.60 8.92 14.58
N LYS A 33 -5.02 7.91 15.22
CA LYS A 33 -3.95 7.09 14.66
C LYS A 33 -4.49 5.74 14.22
N ILE A 34 -4.30 5.40 12.94
CA ILE A 34 -4.63 4.09 12.38
C ILE A 34 -3.34 3.40 11.96
N ASN A 35 -3.15 2.16 12.39
CA ASN A 35 -2.01 1.34 11.96
C ASN A 35 -2.40 0.59 10.69
N VAL A 36 -1.52 0.60 9.70
CA VAL A 36 -1.70 -0.16 8.45
C VAL A 36 -0.46 -1.00 8.20
N SER A 37 -0.61 -2.05 7.40
CA SER A 37 0.48 -2.99 7.14
C SER A 37 1.59 -2.34 6.32
N VAL A 38 1.21 -1.61 5.26
CA VAL A 38 2.10 -0.96 4.31
C VAL A 38 1.45 0.33 3.81
N LEU A 39 2.24 1.39 3.64
CA LEU A 39 1.90 2.49 2.74
C LEU A 39 2.74 2.34 1.47
N LEU A 40 2.09 2.24 0.31
CA LEU A 40 2.72 2.32 -1.01
C LEU A 40 2.53 3.72 -1.57
N LYS A 41 3.61 4.47 -1.78
CA LYS A 41 3.51 5.82 -2.36
C LYS A 41 3.41 5.78 -3.88
N ASN A 42 2.93 6.87 -4.46
CA ASN A 42 2.85 7.09 -5.91
C ASN A 42 1.90 6.16 -6.69
N PHE A 43 1.03 5.42 -5.99
CA PHE A 43 -0.01 4.58 -6.61
C PHE A 43 -1.39 4.81 -5.98
N GLY A 44 -2.45 4.66 -6.79
CA GLY A 44 -3.86 4.62 -6.36
C GLY A 44 -4.47 5.96 -5.96
N ALA A 45 -3.81 6.70 -5.07
CA ALA A 45 -4.28 8.01 -4.59
C ALA A 45 -3.14 9.00 -4.45
N LYS A 46 -3.48 10.27 -4.15
CA LYS A 46 -2.53 11.39 -4.09
C LYS A 46 -1.37 11.14 -3.11
N ASN A 47 -1.67 10.63 -1.93
CA ASN A 47 -0.67 10.33 -0.90
C ASN A 47 -0.29 8.84 -0.86
N GLY A 48 -0.79 8.05 -1.81
CA GLY A 48 -0.50 6.63 -1.94
C GLY A 48 -1.64 5.71 -1.49
N MET A 49 -1.35 4.41 -1.56
CA MET A 49 -2.25 3.32 -1.26
C MET A 49 -1.92 2.68 0.08
N LEU A 50 -2.90 2.68 0.99
CA LEU A 50 -2.81 1.97 2.26
C LEU A 50 -3.15 0.51 2.04
N ILE A 51 -2.31 -0.39 2.51
CA ILE A 51 -2.55 -1.83 2.45
C ILE A 51 -2.90 -2.31 3.84
N ILE A 52 -4.12 -2.82 3.97
CA ILE A 52 -4.70 -3.28 5.23
C ILE A 52 -5.11 -4.75 5.12
N THR A 53 -5.19 -5.44 6.25
CA THR A 53 -5.62 -6.85 6.31
C THR A 53 -7.04 -7.02 6.80
N ASN A 54 -7.59 -6.01 7.47
CA ASN A 54 -8.95 -6.01 7.99
C ASN A 54 -9.65 -4.69 7.64
N TYR A 55 -10.70 -4.77 6.83
CA TYR A 55 -11.48 -3.61 6.43
C TYR A 55 -12.23 -2.97 7.61
N GLU A 56 -12.69 -3.78 8.57
CA GLU A 56 -13.42 -3.30 9.75
C GLU A 56 -12.60 -2.30 10.59
N ASP A 57 -11.27 -2.39 10.53
CA ASP A 57 -10.36 -1.49 11.26
C ASP A 57 -10.41 -0.04 10.71
N ILE A 58 -10.80 0.13 9.44
CA ILE A 58 -10.82 1.44 8.76
C ILE A 58 -12.21 1.90 8.34
N GLU A 59 -13.20 1.01 8.30
CA GLU A 59 -14.57 1.30 7.87
C GLU A 59 -15.18 2.55 8.55
N PRO A 60 -15.00 2.79 9.87
CA PRO A 60 -15.53 4.00 10.51
C PRO A 60 -14.83 5.30 10.08
N TYR A 61 -13.72 5.22 9.36
CA TYR A 61 -12.81 6.35 9.09
C TYR A 61 -12.56 6.60 7.60
N LEU A 62 -13.29 5.95 6.71
CA LEU A 62 -13.06 6.01 5.26
C LEU A 62 -13.07 7.44 4.71
N GLU A 63 -14.06 8.24 5.10
CA GLU A 63 -14.15 9.65 4.66
C GLU A 63 -12.90 10.43 5.06
N LYS A 64 -12.45 10.28 6.31
CA LYS A 64 -11.22 10.91 6.81
C LYS A 64 -9.97 10.43 6.07
N ILE A 65 -9.91 9.16 5.70
CA ILE A 65 -8.79 8.58 4.91
C ILE A 65 -8.74 9.20 3.52
N TYR A 66 -9.90 9.31 2.85
CA TYR A 66 -10.01 9.92 1.53
C TYR A 66 -9.69 11.42 1.57
N GLU A 67 -10.20 12.15 2.56
CA GLU A 67 -9.88 13.57 2.79
C GLU A 67 -8.38 13.78 3.07
N ALA A 68 -7.74 12.85 3.78
CA ALA A 68 -6.31 12.82 3.99
C ALA A 68 -5.51 12.45 2.72
N GLY A 69 -6.18 12.20 1.59
CA GLY A 69 -5.57 11.99 0.27
C GLY A 69 -5.07 10.57 0.01
N TYR A 70 -5.46 9.61 0.85
CA TYR A 70 -5.11 8.20 0.69
C TYR A 70 -6.28 7.42 0.10
N GLY A 71 -5.99 6.33 -0.60
CA GLY A 71 -6.96 5.25 -0.76
C GLY A 71 -6.49 4.02 0.01
N PHE A 72 -7.16 2.89 -0.18
CA PHE A 72 -6.73 1.64 0.40
C PHE A 72 -7.04 0.43 -0.47
N SER A 73 -6.36 -0.67 -0.16
CA SER A 73 -6.70 -2.01 -0.63
C SER A 73 -6.64 -2.99 0.55
N THR A 74 -7.62 -3.88 0.63
CA THR A 74 -7.67 -4.94 1.63
C THR A 74 -7.09 -6.21 1.05
N LEU A 75 -5.95 -6.65 1.59
CA LEU A 75 -5.27 -7.88 1.19
C LEU A 75 -5.20 -8.84 2.37
N SER A 76 -5.51 -10.12 2.14
CA SER A 76 -5.32 -11.16 3.14
C SER A 76 -3.84 -11.35 3.46
N GLU A 77 -3.54 -11.84 4.68
CA GLU A 77 -2.19 -12.29 4.99
C GLU A 77 -1.81 -13.47 4.05
N PRO A 78 -0.67 -13.39 3.34
CA PRO A 78 -0.24 -14.44 2.41
C PRO A 78 -0.10 -15.81 3.09
N SER A 79 -0.47 -16.87 2.38
CA SER A 79 -0.28 -18.24 2.91
C SER A 79 1.20 -18.58 3.10
N GLU A 80 1.54 -19.61 3.89
CA GLU A 80 2.93 -19.98 4.20
C GLU A 80 3.81 -20.26 2.98
N ASN A 81 3.22 -20.71 1.87
CA ASN A 81 3.93 -21.02 0.62
C ASN A 81 3.88 -19.90 -0.42
N GLU A 82 3.07 -18.87 -0.20
CA GLU A 82 2.95 -17.73 -1.11
C GLU A 82 4.22 -16.88 -1.09
N GLN A 83 4.67 -16.45 -2.26
CA GLN A 83 5.90 -15.68 -2.42
C GLN A 83 5.65 -14.49 -3.33
N TYR A 84 6.52 -13.49 -3.24
CA TYR A 84 6.53 -12.39 -4.19
C TYR A 84 6.71 -12.92 -5.63
N LEU A 85 5.77 -12.57 -6.51
CA LEU A 85 5.85 -12.82 -7.94
C LEU A 85 5.79 -11.49 -8.68
N ARG A 86 6.89 -11.16 -9.36
CA ARG A 86 7.07 -9.85 -10.02
C ARG A 86 5.95 -9.51 -11.00
N LYS A 87 5.51 -10.49 -11.79
CA LYS A 87 4.47 -10.30 -12.82
C LYS A 87 3.14 -9.90 -12.19
N ASP A 88 2.73 -10.61 -11.14
CA ASP A 88 1.48 -10.39 -10.43
C ASP A 88 1.44 -9.02 -9.77
N PHE A 89 2.58 -8.59 -9.20
CA PHE A 89 2.72 -7.24 -8.66
C PHE A 89 2.64 -6.16 -9.73
N ILE A 90 3.24 -6.36 -10.91
CA ILE A 90 3.13 -5.39 -12.00
C ILE A 90 1.67 -5.25 -12.47
N GLU A 91 0.96 -6.37 -12.60
CA GLU A 91 -0.47 -6.36 -12.95
C GLU A 91 -1.29 -5.60 -11.90
N LEU A 92 -1.10 -5.93 -10.61
CA LEU A 92 -1.75 -5.24 -9.48
C LEU A 92 -1.46 -3.73 -9.47
N LEU A 93 -0.20 -3.34 -9.66
CA LEU A 93 0.21 -1.94 -9.66
C LEU A 93 -0.30 -1.18 -10.89
N SER A 94 -0.44 -1.87 -12.03
CA SER A 94 -1.07 -1.32 -13.24
C SER A 94 -2.55 -1.03 -13.00
N ASP A 95 -3.26 -1.94 -12.32
CA ASP A 95 -4.66 -1.77 -11.97
C ASP A 95 -4.87 -0.61 -10.99
N TRP A 96 -3.97 -0.43 -10.02
CA TRP A 96 -4.03 0.69 -9.08
C TRP A 96 -3.66 2.03 -9.73
N GLY A 97 -2.78 2.01 -10.74
CA GLY A 97 -2.38 3.18 -11.50
C GLY A 97 -1.37 4.10 -10.77
N TRP A 98 -0.47 4.68 -11.55
CA TRP A 98 0.54 5.63 -11.06
C TRP A 98 -0.06 7.01 -10.79
N THR A 99 0.27 7.57 -9.63
CA THR A 99 -0.13 8.91 -9.18
C THR A 99 1.04 9.81 -8.80
N GLY A 100 2.28 9.31 -8.88
CA GLY A 100 3.49 10.08 -8.63
C GLY A 100 3.85 11.02 -9.78
N ASP A 101 5.06 11.60 -9.71
CA ASP A 101 5.60 12.43 -10.79
C ASP A 101 5.63 11.66 -12.11
N VAL A 102 5.10 12.26 -13.19
CA VAL A 102 5.06 11.66 -14.52
C VAL A 102 6.45 11.32 -15.05
N ASN A 103 7.48 12.08 -14.66
CA ASN A 103 8.87 11.85 -15.08
C ASN A 103 9.53 10.69 -14.31
N LEU A 104 8.91 10.24 -13.21
CA LEU A 104 9.38 9.13 -12.39
C LEU A 104 8.53 7.87 -12.60
N LYS A 105 7.57 7.90 -13.54
CA LYS A 105 6.75 6.72 -13.87
C LYS A 105 7.68 5.56 -14.29
N PRO A 106 7.58 4.38 -13.66
CA PRO A 106 8.44 3.25 -14.02
C PRO A 106 8.20 2.77 -15.46
N GLU A 107 9.25 2.38 -16.18
CA GLU A 107 9.16 1.90 -17.57
C GLU A 107 8.38 0.57 -17.73
N TRP A 108 8.29 -0.20 -16.65
CA TRP A 108 7.57 -1.47 -16.64
C TRP A 108 6.06 -1.32 -16.47
N LEU A 109 5.56 -0.07 -16.38
CA LEU A 109 4.16 0.31 -16.12
C LEU A 109 3.50 1.03 -17.31
#